data_AF-A0A1E8F0K4-F1
#
_entry.id   AF-A0A1E8F0K4-F1
#
_cell.length_a   1.000
_cell.length_b   1.000
_cell.length_c   1.000
_cell.angle_alpha   90.00
_cell.angle_beta   90.00
_cell.angle_gamma   90.00
#
_symmetry.space_group_name_H-M   'P 1'
#
loop_
_entity.id
_entity.type
_entity.pdbx_description
1 polymer ?
#
loop_
_entity_poly.entity_id
_entity_poly.type
_entity_poly.pdbx_seq_one_letter_code
_entity_poly.pdbx_strand_id
1 'polypeptide(L)' 'MSKLGESLIDEGFQQGIVQGKAELLIKQLMKKFKKVPNEYKEKIKTLPNETIELIAMDIFDLKSIEELEQYF' A
#
# COMPACT_ATOMS: atom_id res chain seq x y z
N MET A 1 -24.59 21.26 1.58
CA MET A 1 -23.65 20.61 2.53
C MET A 1 -22.87 21.70 3.24
N SER A 2 -22.41 21.49 4.48
CA SER A 2 -21.49 22.46 5.10
C SER A 2 -20.08 22.24 4.55
N LYS A 3 -19.22 23.27 4.57
CA LYS A 3 -17.81 23.13 4.18
C LYS A 3 -17.10 22.01 4.94
N LEU A 4 -17.46 21.83 6.22
CA LEU A 4 -16.96 20.73 7.04
C LEU A 4 -17.41 19.36 6.51
N GLY A 5 -18.67 19.25 6.10
CA GLY A 5 -19.19 18.00 5.53
C GLY A 5 -18.53 17.62 4.21
N GLU A 6 -18.21 18.60 3.35
CA GLU A 6 -17.45 18.38 2.11
C GLU A 6 -16.01 17.91 2.42
N SER A 7 -15.29 18.58 3.34
CA SER A 7 -13.93 18.19 3.75
C SER A 7 -13.86 16.76 4.28
N LEU A 8 -14.79 16.36 5.14
CA LEU A 8 -14.79 15.01 5.72
C LEU A 8 -15.04 13.92 4.66
N ILE A 9 -15.88 14.20 3.66
CA ILE A 9 -16.12 13.27 2.55
C ILE A 9 -14.85 13.13 1.70
N ASP A 10 -14.19 14.25 1.39
CA ASP A 10 -12.96 14.25 0.60
C ASP A 10 -11.83 13.51 1.34
N GLU A 11 -11.65 13.79 2.64
CA GLU A 11 -10.67 13.10 3.49
C GLU A 11 -10.94 11.59 3.55
N GLY A 12 -12.19 11.18 3.78
CA GLY A 12 -12.57 9.78 3.80
C GLY A 12 -12.36 9.08 2.47
N PHE A 13 -12.66 9.76 1.35
CA PHE A 13 -12.40 9.25 0.01
C PHE A 13 -10.90 9.05 -0.23
N GLN A 14 -10.06 10.05 0.10
CA GLN A 14 -8.61 9.93 -0.06
C GLN A 14 -8.02 8.82 0.81
N GLN A 15 -8.45 8.71 2.08
CA GLN A 15 -8.04 7.62 2.96
C GLN A 15 -8.42 6.25 2.39
N GLY A 16 -9.64 6.11 1.85
CA GLY A 16 -10.09 4.88 1.21
C GLY A 16 -9.25 4.48 0.00
N ILE A 17 -8.85 5.45 -0.83
CA ILE A 17 -7.96 5.21 -1.98
C ILE A 17 -6.57 4.74 -1.52
N VAL A 18 -5.98 5.40 -0.52
CA VAL A 18 -4.66 5.03 0.02
C VAL A 18 -4.69 3.63 0.64
N GLN A 19 -5.68 3.33 1.47
CA GLN A 19 -5.84 2.01 2.08
C GLN A 19 -6.05 0.92 1.01
N GLY A 20 -6.86 1.20 -0.01
CA GLY A 20 -7.11 0.27 -1.11
C GLY A 20 -5.85 -0.10 -1.89
N LYS A 21 -4.95 0.88 -2.15
CA LYS A 21 -3.65 0.63 -2.80
C LYS A 21 -2.76 -0.27 -1.96
N ALA A 22 -2.63 0.00 -0.65
CA ALA A 22 -1.84 -0.83 0.25
C ALA A 22 -2.35 -2.28 0.30
N GLU A 23 -3.67 -2.47 0.44
CA GLU A 23 -4.29 -3.80 0.47
C GLU A 23 -4.11 -4.56 -0.84
N LEU A 24 -4.25 -3.87 -1.98
CA LEU A 24 -4.01 -4.47 -3.29
C LEU A 24 -2.55 -4.88 -3.46
N LEU A 25 -1.60 -4.03 -3.08
CA LEU A 25 -0.18 -4.34 -3.13
C LEU A 25 0.16 -5.59 -2.30
N ILE A 26 -0.36 -5.68 -1.07
CA ILE A 26 -0.19 -6.87 -0.22
C ILE A 26 -0.73 -8.13 -0.90
N LYS A 27 -1.92 -8.07 -1.52
CA LYS A 27 -2.50 -9.22 -2.24
C LYS A 27 -1.62 -9.64 -3.43
N GLN A 28 -1.06 -8.68 -4.18
CA GLN A 28 -0.15 -8.97 -5.30
C GLN A 28 1.14 -9.64 -4.81
N LEU A 29 1.75 -9.12 -3.74
CA LEU A 29 2.93 -9.71 -3.11
C LEU A 29 2.65 -11.12 -2.59
N MET A 30 1.50 -11.35 -1.95
CA MET A 30 1.07 -12.69 -1.52
C MET A 30 0.88 -13.64 -2.70
N LYS A 31 0.33 -13.16 -3.83
CA LYS A 31 0.19 -13.99 -5.04
C LYS A 31 1.54 -14.40 -5.61
N LYS A 32 2.50 -13.47 -5.65
CA LYS A 32 3.85 -13.65 -6.19
C LYS A 32 4.72 -14.54 -5.29
N PHE A 33 4.88 -14.18 -4.02
CA PHE A 33 5.82 -14.83 -3.10
C PHE A 33 5.19 -15.93 -2.22
N LYS A 34 3.87 -16.14 -2.29
CA LYS A 34 3.06 -17.07 -1.48
C LYS A 34 2.99 -16.72 0.01
N LYS A 35 4.14 -16.48 0.64
CA LYS A 35 4.26 -16.06 2.03
C LYS A 35 4.79 -14.64 2.08
N VAL A 36 4.04 -13.78 2.77
CA VAL A 36 4.47 -12.42 3.11
C VAL A 36 4.37 -12.32 4.64
N PRO A 37 5.46 -12.03 5.36
CA PRO A 37 5.45 -11.83 6.80
C PRO A 37 4.42 -10.77 7.20
N ASN A 38 3.74 -10.97 8.33
CA ASN A 38 2.74 -9.99 8.79
C ASN A 38 3.39 -8.63 9.08
N GLU A 39 4.63 -8.62 9.56
CA GLU A 39 5.40 -7.38 9.76
C GLU A 39 5.47 -6.54 8.48
N TYR A 40 5.73 -7.16 7.33
CA TYR A 40 5.82 -6.44 6.06
C TYR A 40 4.46 -5.92 5.61
N LYS A 41 3.38 -6.66 5.88
CA LYS A 41 2.01 -6.20 5.59
C LYS A 41 1.67 -4.96 6.41
N GLU A 42 2.03 -4.93 7.69
CA GLU A 42 1.80 -3.78 8.54
C GLU A 42 2.68 -2.58 8.12
N LYS A 43 3.96 -2.81 7.78
CA LYS A 43 4.81 -1.75 7.20
C LYS A 43 4.19 -1.14 5.96
N ILE A 44 3.72 -1.95 5.00
CA ILE A 44 3.09 -1.48 3.76
C ILE A 44 1.87 -0.61 4.02
N LYS A 45 1.03 -0.94 5.01
CA LYS A 45 -0.15 -0.13 5.37
C LYS A 45 0.21 1.25 5.95
N THR A 46 1.44 1.41 6.44
CA THR A 46 1.93 2.67 7.01
C THR A 46 2.79 3.49 6.05
N LEU A 47 3.11 2.94 4.86
CA LEU A 47 3.95 3.61 3.88
C LEU A 47 3.24 4.83 3.26
N PRO A 48 4.00 5.87 2.88
CA PRO A 48 3.51 6.92 2.01
C PRO A 48 2.94 6.34 0.70
N ASN A 49 1.91 6.99 0.15
CA ASN A 49 1.27 6.55 -1.08
C ASN A 49 2.27 6.44 -2.24
N GLU A 50 3.23 7.36 -2.33
CA GLU A 50 4.28 7.36 -3.35
C GLU A 50 5.16 6.10 -3.24
N THR A 51 5.50 5.68 -2.02
CA THR A 51 6.31 4.47 -1.81
C THR A 51 5.53 3.21 -2.17
N ILE A 52 4.23 3.15 -1.88
CA ILE A 52 3.35 2.06 -2.33
C ILE A 52 3.33 1.97 -3.86
N GLU A 53 3.26 3.10 -4.55
CA GLU A 53 3.28 3.17 -6.02
C GLU A 53 4.63 2.73 -6.59
N LEU A 54 5.76 3.14 -5.98
CA LEU A 54 7.09 2.68 -6.37
C LEU A 54 7.20 1.15 -6.29
N ILE A 55 6.83 0.57 -5.15
CA ILE A 55 6.85 -0.90 -4.98
C ILE A 55 5.93 -1.57 -6.02
N ALA A 56 4.77 -0.97 -6.32
CA ALA A 56 3.85 -1.52 -7.31
C ALA A 56 4.42 -1.51 -8.74
N MET A 57 5.24 -0.52 -9.12
CA MET A 57 5.94 -0.51 -10.40
C MET A 57 7.05 -1.57 -10.43
N ASP A 58 7.80 -1.71 -9.34
CA ASP A 58 8.97 -2.59 -9.27
C ASP A 58 8.59 -4.05 -8.95
N ILE A 59 7.31 -4.32 -8.63
CA ILE A 59 6.85 -5.63 -8.14
C ILE A 59 7.19 -6.81 -9.06
N PHE A 60 7.22 -6.58 -10.37
CA PHE A 60 7.54 -7.61 -11.35
C PHE A 60 9.04 -7.94 -11.36
N ASP A 61 9.87 -6.97 -11.02
CA ASP A 61 11.33 -7.09 -10.98
C ASP A 61 11.85 -7.71 -9.69
N LEU A 62 11.13 -7.53 -8.56
CA LEU A 62 11.48 -8.12 -7.27
C LEU A 62 11.70 -9.65 -7.38
N LYS A 63 12.83 -10.17 -6.93
CA LYS A 63 13.14 -11.62 -6.96
C LYS A 63 12.75 -12.33 -5.68
N SER A 64 12.71 -11.60 -4.57
CA SER A 64 12.43 -12.11 -3.24
C SER A 64 11.55 -11.14 -2.44
N ILE A 65 10.99 -11.58 -1.31
CA ILE A 65 10.18 -10.69 -0.47
C ILE A 65 11.08 -9.74 0.32
N GLU A 66 12.28 -10.19 0.65
CA GLU A 66 13.32 -9.46 1.39
C GLU A 66 13.78 -8.19 0.66
N GLU A 67 13.69 -8.16 -0.68
CA GLU A 67 13.96 -6.94 -1.45
C GLU A 67 12.99 -5.77 -1.14
N LEU A 68 11.89 -6.00 -0.42
CA LEU A 68 11.04 -4.91 0.07
C LEU A 68 11.72 -4.05 1.13
N GLU A 69 12.78 -4.56 1.79
CA GLU A 69 13.49 -3.83 2.85
C GLU A 69 14.10 -2.51 2.36
N GLN A 70 14.37 -2.36 1.06
CA GLN A 70 14.86 -1.09 0.49
C GLN A 70 13.82 0.05 0.49
N TYR A 71 12.54 -0.26 0.73
CA TYR A 71 11.44 0.72 0.72
C TYR A 71 10.89 1.05 2.11
N PHE A 72 11.33 0.35 3.16
CA PHE A 72 10.89 0.55 4.54
C PHE A 72 11.82 1.51 5.27
#